data_AF-A0A349ZSV8-F1
#
_entry.id   AF-A0A349ZSV8-F1
#
_cell.length_a   1.000
_cell.length_b   1.000
_cell.length_c   1.000
_cell.angle_alpha   90.00
_cell.angle_beta   90.00
_cell.angle_gamma   90.00
#
_symmetry.space_group_name_H-M   'P 1'
#
loop_
_entity.id
_entity.type
_entity.pdbx_description
1 polymer ?
#
loop_
_entity_poly.entity_id
_entity_poly.type
_entity_poly.pdbx_seq_one_letter_code
_entity_poly.pdbx_strand_id
1 'polypeptide(L)'
;NVISVNINKNDRNDASKKSDIDSKEVDIKKAKLSYEEGKEASRREKKLKRLEERIEELESETALKKKELELPEYASDFEKLSQIQEEIDKLEEELLSAMEEWESLNL
;
A
#
# COMPACT_ATOMS: atom_id res chain seq x y z
N ASN A 1 73.26 28.88 -22.10
CA ASN A 1 72.76 27.48 -22.15
C ASN A 1 71.37 27.49 -21.55
N VAL A 2 70.34 27.53 -22.39
CA VAL A 2 68.93 27.68 -21.97
C VAL A 2 68.33 26.29 -21.91
N ILE A 3 67.97 25.81 -20.72
CA ILE A 3 67.20 24.58 -20.57
C ILE A 3 65.84 24.97 -19.98
N SER A 4 64.86 25.12 -20.86
CA SER A 4 63.45 25.22 -20.48
C SER A 4 62.91 23.82 -20.20
N VAL A 5 62.66 23.52 -18.93
CA VAL A 5 61.93 22.30 -18.53
C VAL A 5 60.44 22.57 -18.70
N ASN A 6 59.83 21.94 -19.70
CA ASN A 6 58.41 22.01 -19.97
C ASN A 6 57.67 21.00 -19.06
N ILE A 7 56.99 21.49 -18.01
CA ILE A 7 56.19 20.64 -17.12
C ILE A 7 54.77 20.54 -17.70
N ASN A 8 54.45 19.39 -18.27
CA ASN A 8 53.13 19.04 -18.78
C ASN A 8 52.13 18.92 -17.61
N LYS A 9 51.13 19.81 -17.56
CA LYS A 9 50.04 19.79 -16.58
C LYS A 9 48.81 19.17 -17.24
N ASN A 10 48.62 17.84 -17.17
CA ASN A 10 47.38 17.25 -17.70
C ASN A 10 46.67 16.19 -16.82
N ASP A 11 47.16 15.88 -15.61
CA ASP A 11 46.57 14.79 -14.81
C ASP A 11 45.59 15.23 -13.70
N ARG A 12 45.30 16.54 -13.55
CA ARG A 12 44.43 17.03 -12.46
C ARG A 12 42.94 17.14 -12.80
N ASN A 13 42.58 17.07 -14.08
CA ASN A 13 41.19 17.31 -14.53
C ASN A 13 40.30 16.05 -14.53
N ASP A 14 40.87 14.85 -14.44
CA ASP A 14 40.10 13.59 -14.49
C ASP A 14 39.49 13.23 -13.12
N ALA A 15 40.24 13.41 -12.03
CA ALA A 15 39.79 13.09 -10.68
C ALA A 15 38.61 13.96 -10.19
N SER A 16 38.63 15.27 -10.50
CA SER A 16 37.55 16.20 -10.11
C SER A 16 36.26 15.95 -10.90
N LYS A 17 36.37 15.49 -12.14
CA LYS A 17 35.19 15.21 -12.99
C LYS A 17 34.51 13.91 -12.59
N LYS A 18 35.29 12.92 -12.12
CA LYS A 18 34.80 11.63 -11.64
C LYS A 18 34.04 11.75 -10.30
N SER A 19 34.52 12.58 -9.38
CA SER A 19 33.85 12.84 -8.09
C SER A 19 32.51 13.57 -8.22
N ASP A 20 32.39 14.47 -9.20
CA ASP A 20 31.14 15.20 -9.48
C ASP A 20 30.09 14.31 -10.17
N ILE A 21 30.53 13.35 -10.98
CA ILE A 21 29.67 12.34 -11.63
C ILE A 21 29.13 11.35 -10.59
N ASP A 22 30.00 10.82 -9.72
CA ASP A 22 29.59 9.92 -8.62
C ASP A 22 28.60 10.60 -7.67
N SER A 23 28.85 11.87 -7.31
CA SER A 23 27.95 12.62 -6.41
C SER A 23 26.56 12.83 -7.03
N LYS A 24 26.49 13.20 -8.32
CA LYS A 24 25.21 13.33 -9.04
C LYS A 24 24.48 12.00 -9.21
N GLU A 25 25.20 10.91 -9.43
CA GLU A 25 24.58 9.59 -9.56
C GLU A 25 23.99 9.10 -8.23
N VAL A 26 24.66 9.37 -7.11
CA VAL A 26 24.17 9.07 -5.76
C VAL A 26 22.91 9.89 -5.43
N ASP A 27 22.88 11.18 -5.76
CA ASP A 27 21.71 12.04 -5.52
C ASP A 27 20.50 11.63 -6.37
N ILE A 28 20.71 11.22 -7.64
CA ILE A 28 19.64 10.69 -8.50
C ILE A 28 19.10 9.36 -7.95
N LYS A 29 19.98 8.48 -7.45
CA LYS A 29 19.55 7.21 -6.82
C LYS A 29 18.73 7.47 -5.55
N LYS A 30 19.16 8.39 -4.69
CA LYS A 30 18.40 8.81 -3.49
C LYS A 30 17.05 9.42 -3.83
N ALA A 31 16.98 10.28 -4.85
CA ALA A 31 15.72 10.88 -5.30
C ALA A 31 14.74 9.82 -5.85
N LYS A 32 15.26 8.81 -6.57
CA LYS A 32 14.45 7.67 -7.05
C LYS A 32 13.94 6.79 -5.91
N LEU A 33 14.80 6.49 -4.92
CA LEU A 33 14.41 5.74 -3.72
C LEU A 33 13.30 6.49 -2.96
N SER A 34 13.47 7.79 -2.71
CA SER A 34 12.47 8.62 -2.04
C SER A 34 11.14 8.71 -2.81
N TYR A 35 11.19 8.75 -4.14
CA TYR A 35 9.97 8.76 -4.97
C TYR A 35 9.22 7.43 -4.94
N GLU A 36 9.92 6.30 -5.05
CA GLU A 36 9.29 4.98 -4.95
C GLU A 36 8.77 4.72 -3.53
N GLU A 37 9.48 5.15 -2.47
CA GLU A 37 8.99 5.11 -1.08
C GLU A 37 7.68 5.91 -0.91
N GLY A 38 7.61 7.14 -1.45
CA GLY A 38 6.39 7.96 -1.41
C GLY A 38 5.23 7.35 -2.19
N LYS A 39 5.52 6.67 -3.29
CA LYS A 39 4.53 5.98 -4.12
C LYS A 39 4.01 4.70 -3.46
N GLU A 40 4.87 3.95 -2.78
CA GLU A 40 4.48 2.81 -1.97
C GLU A 40 3.64 3.23 -0.76
N ALA A 41 4.01 4.31 -0.07
CA ALA A 41 3.22 4.89 1.01
C ALA A 41 1.81 5.31 0.52
N SER A 42 1.71 6.02 -0.60
CA SER A 42 0.40 6.42 -1.17
C SER A 42 -0.45 5.23 -1.61
N ARG A 43 0.16 4.16 -2.13
CA ARG A 43 -0.55 2.91 -2.46
C ARG A 43 -1.10 2.24 -1.21
N ARG A 44 -0.31 2.18 -0.14
CA ARG A 44 -0.70 1.60 1.14
C ARG A 44 -1.87 2.37 1.77
N GLU A 45 -1.75 3.70 1.84
CA GLU A 45 -2.79 4.58 2.36
C GLU A 45 -4.12 4.43 1.61
N LYS A 46 -4.08 4.41 0.27
CA LYS A 46 -5.27 4.18 -0.55
C LYS A 46 -5.88 2.80 -0.32
N LYS A 47 -5.06 1.79 -0.07
CA LYS A 47 -5.51 0.43 0.20
C LYS A 47 -6.16 0.33 1.57
N LEU A 48 -5.56 0.93 2.60
CA LEU A 48 -6.13 1.05 3.95
C LEU A 48 -7.49 1.73 3.92
N LYS A 49 -7.60 2.90 3.26
CA LYS A 49 -8.88 3.62 3.15
C LYS A 49 -9.99 2.79 2.51
N ARG A 50 -9.65 2.01 1.46
CA ARG A 50 -10.62 1.11 0.81
C ARG A 50 -11.04 -0.04 1.69
N LEU A 51 -10.11 -0.59 2.48
CA LEU A 51 -10.41 -1.65 3.43
C LEU A 51 -11.29 -1.13 4.56
N GLU A 52 -11.02 0.07 5.08
CA GLU A 52 -11.87 0.73 6.08
C GLU A 52 -13.29 0.95 5.56
N GLU A 53 -13.43 1.51 4.34
CA GLU A 53 -14.74 1.68 3.69
C GLU A 53 -15.46 0.34 3.49
N ARG A 54 -14.74 -0.71 3.09
CA ARG A 54 -15.32 -2.06 2.88
C ARG A 54 -15.74 -2.72 4.20
N ILE A 55 -14.95 -2.55 5.26
CA ILE A 55 -15.28 -3.04 6.61
C ILE A 55 -16.57 -2.38 7.10
N GLU A 56 -16.68 -1.05 6.99
CA GLU A 56 -17.89 -0.32 7.39
C GLU A 56 -19.13 -0.76 6.59
N GLU A 57 -18.98 -0.99 5.28
CA GLU A 57 -20.05 -1.52 4.42
C GLU A 57 -20.49 -2.92 4.86
N LEU A 58 -19.53 -3.84 5.07
CA LEU A 58 -19.79 -5.21 5.48
C LEU A 58 -20.45 -5.29 6.87
N GLU A 59 -20.02 -4.46 7.82
CA GLU A 59 -20.66 -4.34 9.13
C GLU A 59 -22.11 -3.88 9.02
N SER A 60 -22.37 -2.88 8.18
CA SER A 60 -23.72 -2.38 7.91
C SER A 60 -24.61 -3.43 7.23
N GLU A 61 -24.10 -4.10 6.20
CA GLU A 61 -24.82 -5.17 5.50
C GLU A 61 -25.15 -6.34 6.44
N THR A 62 -24.18 -6.77 7.25
CA THR A 62 -24.36 -7.82 8.26
C THR A 62 -25.43 -7.42 9.28
N ALA A 63 -25.41 -6.19 9.77
CA ALA A 63 -26.40 -5.69 10.74
C ALA A 63 -27.81 -5.65 10.13
N LEU A 64 -27.95 -5.23 8.87
CA LEU A 64 -29.24 -5.25 8.16
C LEU A 64 -29.76 -6.67 7.98
N LYS A 65 -28.89 -7.63 7.63
CA LYS A 65 -29.27 -9.03 7.46
C LYS A 65 -29.65 -9.70 8.77
N LYS A 66 -28.93 -9.42 9.86
CA LYS A 66 -29.31 -9.87 11.21
C LYS A 66 -30.70 -9.36 11.61
N LYS A 67 -31.01 -8.11 11.26
CA LYS A 67 -32.35 -7.55 11.49
C LYS A 67 -33.42 -8.18 10.58
N GLU A 68 -33.08 -8.51 9.33
CA GLU A 68 -33.95 -9.26 8.42
C GLU A 68 -34.28 -10.64 9.00
N LEU A 69 -33.30 -11.33 9.58
CA LEU A 69 -33.46 -12.65 10.22
C LEU A 69 -34.45 -12.63 11.39
N GLU A 70 -34.58 -11.50 12.09
CA GLU A 70 -35.49 -11.31 13.23
C GLU A 70 -36.95 -11.02 12.81
N LEU A 71 -37.22 -10.87 11.50
CA LEU A 71 -38.57 -10.57 11.04
C LEU A 71 -39.53 -11.74 11.31
N PRO A 72 -40.68 -11.50 11.97
CA PRO A 72 -41.62 -12.57 12.32
C PRO A 72 -42.25 -13.23 11.09
N GLU A 73 -42.22 -12.58 9.93
CA GLU A 73 -42.67 -13.13 8.65
C GLU A 73 -41.86 -14.37 8.22
N TYR A 74 -40.58 -14.46 8.62
CA TYR A 74 -39.71 -15.58 8.28
C TYR A 74 -39.68 -16.66 9.35
N ALA A 75 -40.37 -16.50 10.48
CA ALA A 75 -40.31 -17.42 11.62
C ALA A 75 -40.72 -18.87 11.27
N SER A 76 -41.53 -19.07 10.22
CA SER A 76 -41.92 -20.38 9.71
C SER A 76 -41.30 -20.75 8.36
N ASP A 77 -40.51 -19.85 7.75
CA ASP A 77 -39.86 -20.05 6.46
C ASP A 77 -38.39 -20.46 6.65
N PHE A 78 -38.19 -21.75 6.92
CA PHE A 78 -36.85 -22.31 7.18
C PHE A 78 -35.90 -22.16 6.00
N GLU A 79 -36.40 -22.17 4.76
CA GLU A 79 -35.56 -21.99 3.57
C GLU A 79 -35.05 -20.54 3.52
N LYS A 80 -35.94 -19.56 3.73
CA LYS A 80 -35.56 -18.15 3.80
C LYS A 80 -34.61 -17.86 4.97
N LEU A 81 -34.86 -18.43 6.15
CA LEU A 81 -33.97 -18.29 7.30
C LEU A 81 -32.58 -18.87 7.03
N SER A 82 -32.50 -20.05 6.40
CA SER A 82 -31.22 -20.67 6.03
C SER A 82 -30.46 -19.82 5.03
N GLN A 83 -31.14 -19.26 4.02
CA GLN A 83 -30.51 -18.36 3.04
C GLN A 83 -29.97 -17.09 3.70
N ILE A 84 -30.73 -16.45 4.59
CA ILE A 84 -30.27 -15.27 5.32
C ILE A 84 -29.04 -15.61 6.19
N GLN A 85 -29.04 -16.77 6.86
CA GLN A 85 -27.90 -17.19 7.66
C GLN A 85 -26.65 -17.46 6.80
N GLU A 86 -26.79 -18.13 5.66
CA GLU A 86 -25.66 -18.33 4.72
C GLU A 86 -25.12 -17.01 4.16
N GLU A 87 -25.98 -16.01 3.94
CA GLU A 87 -25.55 -14.67 3.56
C GLU A 87 -24.80 -13.97 4.69
N ILE A 88 -25.28 -14.07 5.94
CA ILE A 88 -24.58 -13.55 7.12
C ILE A 88 -23.20 -14.20 7.27
N ASP A 89 -23.12 -15.52 7.18
CA ASP A 89 -21.86 -16.26 7.34
C ASP A 89 -20.82 -15.81 6.29
N LYS A 90 -21.25 -15.59 5.03
CA LYS A 90 -20.36 -15.06 3.97
C LYS A 90 -19.91 -13.63 4.23
N LEU A 91 -20.81 -12.77 4.69
CA LEU A 91 -20.48 -11.38 5.02
C LEU A 91 -19.50 -11.30 6.21
N GLU A 92 -19.69 -12.16 7.22
CA GLU A 92 -18.78 -12.25 8.37
C GLU A 92 -17.41 -12.81 7.99
N GLU A 93 -17.34 -13.80 7.09
CA GLU A 93 -16.06 -14.30 6.55
C GLU A 93 -15.33 -13.23 5.73
N GLU A 94 -16.06 -12.48 4.89
CA GLU A 94 -15.47 -11.37 4.13
C GLU A 94 -14.99 -10.24 5.05
N LEU A 95 -15.77 -9.91 6.09
CA LEU A 95 -15.41 -8.90 7.09
C LEU A 95 -14.12 -9.31 7.81
N LEU A 96 -14.02 -10.56 8.26
CA LEU A 96 -12.81 -11.09 8.88
C LEU A 96 -11.61 -10.96 7.95
N SER A 97 -11.74 -11.37 6.68
CA SER A 97 -10.66 -11.25 5.70
C SER A 97 -10.24 -9.79 5.45
N ALA A 98 -11.19 -8.85 5.40
CA ALA A 98 -10.89 -7.43 5.19
C ALA A 98 -10.18 -6.82 6.41
N MET A 99 -10.60 -7.21 7.62
CA MET A 99 -9.95 -6.81 8.88
C MET A 99 -8.53 -7.36 8.98
N GLU A 100 -8.32 -8.64 8.67
CA GLU A 100 -6.99 -9.26 8.65
C GLU A 100 -6.05 -8.57 7.64
N GLU A 101 -6.57 -8.23 6.45
CA GLU A 101 -5.80 -7.50 5.44
C GLU A 101 -5.46 -6.08 5.90
N TRP A 102 -6.39 -5.38 6.56
CA TRP A 102 -6.16 -4.06 7.12
C TRP A 102 -5.10 -4.10 8.23
N GLU A 103 -5.20 -5.06 9.16
CA GLU A 103 -4.21 -5.28 10.22
C GLU A 103 -2.83 -5.56 9.64
N SER A 104 -2.74 -6.45 8.64
CA SER A 104 -1.47 -6.77 7.97
C SER A 104 -0.83 -5.58 7.25
N LEU A 105 -1.61 -4.57 6.86
CA LEU A 105 -1.08 -3.35 6.25
C LEU A 105 -0.66 -2.32 7.30
N ASN A 106 -1.22 -2.36 8.51
CA ASN A 106 -0.88 -1.43 9.60
C ASN A 106 0.24 -1.94 10.53
N LEU A 107 0.52 -3.24 10.54
CA LEU A 107 1.69 -3.87 11.16
C LEU A 107 2.95 -3.73 10.27
#